data_AF-A0AA36IBU8-F1
#
_entry.id   AF-A0AA36IBU8-F1
#
_cell.length_a   1.000
_cell.length_b   1.000
_cell.length_c   1.000
_cell.angle_alpha   90.00
_cell.angle_beta   90.00
_cell.angle_gamma   90.00
#
_symmetry.space_group_name_H-M   'P 1'
#
loop_
_entity.id
_entity.type
_entity.pdbx_description
1 polymer ?
#
loop_
_entity_poly.entity_id
_entity_poly.type
_entity_poly.pdbx_seq_one_letter_code
_entity_poly.pdbx_strand_id
1 'polypeptide(L)'
;MRPDRLHILALAFQGAWALACNRSRAFVKPPVGMQMDGCWDDELHDSLVFHLHVPKVAGCSMVEDVTSMIGRTKLWSNEVCYSHSYAKGARFQHTLVMFRQPRAHVISMYEHCKTNPLHSWFLKNKFSQPHNPMPDTLSQWIHAWKNNPTFGSYAIDQAPFACYNPINLQTRRLTCSSENDNPRSVTVETAVTNMQSASVVGLVEAYHESICLVAAQVLQSLPSHCHCEDSDAWQSFKATHEDHGNAHQLSLREVRAEVMQEVDALTDADSTLYKAALERFLKDIEAAERRFSTRILCPGRRQMLQEQIL
;
A
#
# COMPACT_ATOMS: atom_id res chain seq x y z
N MET A 1 13.15 13.28 73.10
CA MET A 1 11.86 13.10 72.40
C MET A 1 12.15 12.52 71.02
N ARG A 2 11.30 11.61 70.52
CA ARG A 2 11.25 11.17 69.10
C ARG A 2 10.59 12.30 68.25
N PRO A 3 10.64 12.31 66.91
CA PRO A 3 10.87 11.18 65.99
C PRO A 3 11.98 11.49 64.94
N ASP A 4 12.22 10.76 63.83
CA ASP A 4 11.53 9.58 63.28
C ASP A 4 12.49 8.64 62.50
N ARG A 5 11.95 7.67 61.74
CA ARG A 5 12.63 6.86 60.72
C ARG A 5 11.85 6.85 59.41
N LEU A 6 12.44 7.38 58.33
CA LEU A 6 11.98 7.13 56.96
C LEU A 6 12.45 5.73 56.51
N HIS A 7 11.50 4.79 56.38
CA HIS A 7 11.75 3.50 55.74
C HIS A 7 11.69 3.64 54.21
N ILE A 8 12.78 3.28 53.54
CA ILE A 8 12.81 3.11 52.08
C ILE A 8 12.16 1.77 51.75
N LEU A 9 11.00 1.82 51.07
CA LEU A 9 10.35 0.66 50.47
C LEU A 9 10.74 0.57 49.00
N ALA A 10 11.65 -0.34 48.67
CA ALA A 10 11.91 -0.73 47.29
C ALA A 10 10.83 -1.71 46.83
N LEU A 11 9.87 -1.24 46.03
CA LEU A 11 8.90 -2.10 45.35
C LEU A 11 9.38 -2.46 43.95
N ALA A 12 9.71 -3.74 43.75
CA ALA A 12 10.03 -4.28 42.44
C ALA A 12 8.75 -4.38 41.59
N PHE A 13 8.66 -3.60 40.52
CA PHE A 13 7.66 -3.81 39.47
C PHE A 13 8.19 -4.81 38.44
N GLN A 14 7.82 -6.08 38.59
CA GLN A 14 7.97 -7.11 37.56
C GLN A 14 6.59 -7.63 37.16
N GLY A 15 6.29 -7.58 35.86
CA GLY A 15 5.29 -8.42 35.17
C GLY A 15 3.80 -8.09 35.37
N ALA A 16 3.19 -7.43 34.38
CA ALA A 16 1.77 -7.61 33.99
C ALA A 16 1.38 -6.80 32.73
N TRP A 17 1.98 -7.08 31.56
CA TRP A 17 1.53 -6.53 30.26
C TRP A 17 1.58 -7.59 29.15
N ALA A 18 0.77 -8.64 29.28
CA ALA A 18 0.62 -9.69 28.27
C ALA A 18 -0.69 -10.50 28.45
N LEU A 19 -1.86 -9.84 28.48
CA LEU A 19 -3.17 -10.53 28.59
C LEU A 19 -4.37 -9.65 28.19
N ALA A 20 -4.45 -9.22 26.93
CA ALA A 20 -5.61 -8.48 26.41
C ALA A 20 -5.85 -8.60 24.88
N CYS A 21 -5.70 -9.79 24.29
CA CYS A 21 -6.19 -10.08 22.92
C CYS A 21 -6.59 -11.55 22.80
N ASN A 22 -7.82 -11.89 23.21
CA ASN A 22 -8.36 -13.24 23.01
C ASN A 22 -9.88 -13.22 22.79
N ARG A 23 -10.28 -13.07 21.51
CA ARG A 23 -11.59 -13.49 21.01
C ARG A 23 -11.40 -14.22 19.69
N SER A 24 -11.17 -15.52 19.79
CA SER A 24 -10.87 -16.39 18.67
C SER A 24 -12.11 -16.77 17.85
N ARG A 25 -12.13 -16.37 16.57
CA ARG A 25 -12.20 -17.43 15.55
C ARG A 25 -10.86 -18.14 15.59
N ALA A 26 -10.85 -19.46 15.54
CA ALA A 26 -9.61 -20.23 15.46
C ALA A 26 -8.99 -20.01 14.08
N PHE A 27 -8.24 -18.92 13.92
CA PHE A 27 -7.38 -18.73 12.77
C PHE A 27 -6.33 -19.85 12.81
N VAL A 28 -6.43 -20.77 11.85
CA VAL A 28 -5.31 -21.66 11.53
C VAL A 28 -4.12 -20.75 11.28
N LYS A 29 -3.07 -20.83 12.09
CA LYS A 29 -1.88 -20.03 11.82
C LYS A 29 -1.25 -20.51 10.51
N PRO A 30 -0.77 -19.59 9.64
CA PRO A 30 0.01 -20.00 8.48
C PRO A 30 1.27 -20.76 8.94
N PRO A 31 1.90 -21.55 8.05
CA PRO A 31 3.16 -22.24 8.35
C PRO A 31 4.23 -21.30 8.91
N VAL A 32 5.09 -21.80 9.79
CA VAL A 32 6.21 -21.02 10.32
C VAL A 32 7.10 -20.57 9.15
N GLY A 33 7.26 -19.24 8.99
CA GLY A 33 7.89 -18.62 7.82
C GLY A 33 6.91 -17.98 6.81
N MET A 34 5.60 -18.07 7.01
CA MET A 34 4.56 -17.37 6.24
C MET A 34 3.77 -16.36 7.10
N GLN A 35 4.45 -15.45 7.81
CA GLN A 35 3.76 -14.36 8.50
C GLN A 35 3.43 -13.23 7.51
N MET A 36 2.15 -12.85 7.44
CA MET A 36 1.71 -11.53 6.90
C MET A 36 1.60 -10.50 8.03
N ASP A 37 2.19 -10.79 9.20
CA ASP A 37 1.96 -10.10 10.45
C ASP A 37 2.64 -8.72 10.43
N GLY A 38 1.93 -7.71 9.93
CA GLY A 38 2.39 -6.31 10.01
C GLY A 38 1.77 -5.37 8.99
N CYS A 39 1.49 -5.84 7.76
CA CYS A 39 1.10 -5.00 6.61
C CYS A 39 -0.25 -4.27 6.74
N TRP A 40 -1.13 -4.74 7.62
CA TRP A 40 -2.43 -4.15 7.88
C TRP A 40 -2.79 -4.23 9.35
N ASP A 41 -3.73 -3.38 9.76
CA ASP A 41 -4.27 -3.27 11.10
C ASP A 41 -5.73 -3.73 11.14
N ASP A 42 -6.01 -4.80 11.90
CA ASP A 42 -7.37 -5.32 12.07
C ASP A 42 -8.30 -4.34 12.79
N GLU A 43 -7.76 -3.52 13.71
CA GLU A 43 -8.51 -2.55 14.50
C GLU A 43 -8.06 -1.10 14.21
N LEU A 44 -9.05 -0.25 13.91
CA LEU A 44 -8.87 1.18 13.75
C LEU A 44 -8.58 1.84 15.09
N HIS A 45 -7.52 2.64 15.14
CA HIS A 45 -7.10 3.39 16.30
C HIS A 45 -6.53 4.76 15.89
N ASP A 46 -6.55 5.73 16.80
CA ASP A 46 -5.93 7.04 16.55
C ASP A 46 -4.42 6.84 16.31
N SER A 47 -3.92 7.42 15.21
CA SER A 47 -2.54 7.27 14.75
C SER A 47 -2.06 8.57 14.10
N LEU A 48 -0.74 8.79 14.02
CA LEU A 48 -0.19 9.97 13.35
C LEU A 48 -0.47 9.93 11.84
N VAL A 49 -0.29 8.75 11.24
CA VAL A 49 -0.40 8.51 9.80
C VAL A 49 -1.45 7.44 9.53
N PHE A 50 -2.36 7.73 8.60
CA PHE A 50 -3.14 6.72 7.88
C PHE A 50 -2.46 6.41 6.55
N HIS A 51 -2.09 5.16 6.33
CA HIS A 51 -1.68 4.66 5.02
C HIS A 51 -2.84 3.90 4.35
N LEU A 52 -3.45 4.53 3.34
CA LEU A 52 -4.43 3.89 2.46
C LEU A 52 -3.70 2.85 1.60
N HIS A 53 -3.71 1.60 2.05
CA HIS A 53 -3.00 0.51 1.40
C HIS A 53 -3.79 0.09 0.16
N VAL A 54 -3.51 0.69 -0.98
CA VAL A 54 -3.98 0.16 -2.27
C VAL A 54 -3.26 -1.17 -2.50
N PRO A 55 -3.94 -2.27 -2.87
CA PRO A 55 -3.25 -3.55 -2.99
C PRO A 55 -2.15 -3.53 -4.04
N LYS A 56 -1.05 -4.26 -3.82
CA LYS A 56 0.04 -4.48 -4.79
C LYS A 56 0.83 -3.24 -5.28
N VAL A 57 0.74 -2.11 -4.58
CA VAL A 57 1.58 -0.91 -4.79
C VAL A 57 2.71 -0.76 -3.73
N ALA A 58 3.37 -1.87 -3.40
CA ALA A 58 4.44 -1.95 -2.38
C ALA A 58 4.03 -1.48 -0.96
N GLY A 59 2.75 -1.65 -0.60
CA GLY A 59 2.22 -1.17 0.68
C GLY A 59 2.79 -1.88 1.91
N CYS A 60 3.16 -3.16 1.84
CA CYS A 60 3.86 -3.86 2.93
C CYS A 60 5.24 -3.26 3.22
N SER A 61 6.10 -3.14 2.20
CA SER A 61 7.38 -2.42 2.31
C SER A 61 7.20 -1.03 2.90
N MET A 62 6.20 -0.28 2.41
CA MET A 62 5.89 1.07 2.92
C MET A 62 5.52 1.05 4.41
N VAL A 63 4.79 0.05 4.89
CA VAL A 63 4.48 -0.10 6.32
C VAL A 63 5.74 -0.35 7.15
N GLU A 64 6.67 -1.19 6.68
CA GLU A 64 7.91 -1.48 7.41
C GLU A 64 8.87 -0.28 7.43
N ASP A 65 9.14 0.31 6.27
CA ASP A 65 10.06 1.46 6.15
C ASP A 65 9.53 2.68 6.91
N VAL A 66 8.21 2.97 6.85
CA VAL A 66 7.60 4.07 7.64
C VAL A 66 7.53 3.73 9.12
N THR A 67 7.29 2.47 9.49
CA THR A 67 7.36 2.01 10.89
C THR A 67 8.74 2.25 11.49
N SER A 68 9.82 2.06 10.73
CA SER A 68 11.19 2.36 11.18
C SER A 68 11.38 3.86 11.49
N MET A 69 10.68 4.74 10.77
CA MET A 69 10.76 6.20 10.92
C MET A 69 9.91 6.76 12.05
N ILE A 70 8.65 6.31 12.21
CA ILE A 70 7.68 6.92 13.14
C ILE A 70 7.31 6.03 14.34
N GLY A 71 7.56 4.72 14.26
CA GLY A 71 7.11 3.69 15.20
C GLY A 71 5.74 3.12 14.84
N ARG A 72 5.57 1.80 14.92
CA ARG A 72 4.38 1.09 14.39
C ARG A 72 3.06 1.58 14.98
N THR A 73 3.05 1.97 16.26
CA THR A 73 1.86 2.47 16.98
C THR A 73 1.42 3.87 16.57
N LYS A 74 2.12 4.52 15.61
CA LYS A 74 1.73 5.80 15.00
C LYS A 74 1.28 5.66 13.54
N LEU A 75 1.30 4.44 13.01
CA LEU A 75 0.88 4.12 11.65
C LEU A 75 -0.33 3.21 11.72
N TRP A 76 -1.45 3.65 11.16
CA TRP A 76 -2.57 2.77 10.81
C TRP A 76 -2.56 2.51 9.30
N SER A 77 -2.53 1.25 8.89
CA SER A 77 -2.57 0.86 7.49
C SER A 77 -3.59 -0.24 7.26
N ASN A 78 -4.40 -0.14 6.20
CA ASN A 78 -5.33 -1.21 5.84
C ASN A 78 -5.72 -1.12 4.36
N GLU A 79 -5.99 -2.26 3.73
CA GLU A 79 -6.62 -2.37 2.40
C GLU A 79 -8.13 -2.06 2.48
N VAL A 80 -8.47 -0.91 3.06
CA VAL A 80 -9.82 -0.33 3.08
C VAL A 80 -10.04 0.58 1.87
N CYS A 81 -11.13 1.33 1.86
CA CYS A 81 -11.37 2.37 0.88
C CYS A 81 -11.33 3.75 1.56
N TYR A 82 -11.01 4.82 0.81
CA TYR A 82 -10.67 6.16 1.32
C TYR A 82 -11.61 6.72 2.41
N SER A 83 -12.94 6.56 2.28
CA SER A 83 -13.90 7.06 3.27
C SER A 83 -13.94 6.27 4.59
N HIS A 84 -13.33 5.09 4.67
CA HIS A 84 -13.36 4.24 5.87
C HIS A 84 -12.68 4.91 7.08
N SER A 85 -11.54 5.57 6.86
CA SER A 85 -10.80 6.28 7.92
C SER A 85 -11.64 7.39 8.55
N TYR A 86 -12.39 8.13 7.74
CA TYR A 86 -13.27 9.22 8.17
C TYR A 86 -14.58 8.71 8.81
N ALA A 87 -15.16 7.63 8.29
CA ALA A 87 -16.48 7.12 8.71
C ALA A 87 -16.55 6.69 10.18
N LYS A 88 -15.42 6.31 10.78
CA LYS A 88 -15.32 5.83 12.17
C LYS A 88 -14.77 6.87 13.15
N GLY A 89 -14.54 8.10 12.71
CA GLY A 89 -14.15 9.23 13.57
C GLY A 89 -12.71 9.23 14.08
N ALA A 90 -11.88 8.27 13.65
CA ALA A 90 -10.44 8.26 13.95
C ALA A 90 -9.75 9.49 13.35
N ARG A 91 -8.74 10.00 14.07
CA ARG A 91 -8.05 11.24 13.68
C ARG A 91 -6.61 10.96 13.29
N PHE A 92 -6.30 11.25 12.03
CA PHE A 92 -4.97 11.18 11.46
C PHE A 92 -4.48 12.59 11.15
N GLN A 93 -3.19 12.86 11.39
CA GLN A 93 -2.57 14.14 10.98
C GLN A 93 -2.11 14.08 9.53
N HIS A 94 -1.77 12.88 9.04
CA HIS A 94 -1.33 12.66 7.67
C HIS A 94 -2.06 11.48 7.03
N THR A 95 -2.39 11.62 5.75
CA THR A 95 -2.80 10.51 4.87
C THR A 95 -1.71 10.25 3.84
N LEU A 96 -1.28 9.01 3.75
CA LEU A 96 -0.33 8.48 2.78
C LEU A 96 -1.06 7.53 1.82
N VAL A 97 -0.80 7.66 0.53
CA VAL A 97 -1.23 6.71 -0.50
C VAL A 97 -0.10 6.47 -1.50
N MET A 98 0.05 5.20 -1.90
CA MET A 98 0.98 4.79 -2.95
C MET A 98 0.21 4.50 -4.26
N PHE A 99 0.89 4.70 -5.38
CA PHE A 99 0.41 4.33 -6.71
C PHE A 99 1.47 3.54 -7.47
N ARG A 100 1.02 2.83 -8.51
CA ARG A 100 1.88 2.10 -9.46
C ARG A 100 1.34 2.27 -10.88
N GLN A 101 2.22 2.20 -11.88
CA GLN A 101 1.83 2.25 -13.28
C GLN A 101 0.77 1.14 -13.56
N PRO A 102 -0.41 1.46 -14.17
CA PRO A 102 -1.55 0.55 -14.15
C PRO A 102 -1.33 -0.83 -14.80
N ARG A 103 -0.58 -0.92 -15.90
CA ARG A 103 -0.23 -2.22 -16.52
C ARG A 103 0.64 -3.04 -15.58
N ALA A 104 1.65 -2.42 -14.97
CA ALA A 104 2.53 -3.06 -13.99
C ALA A 104 1.77 -3.49 -12.72
N HIS A 105 0.75 -2.72 -12.33
CA HIS A 105 -0.14 -3.03 -11.22
C HIS A 105 -1.03 -4.24 -11.52
N VAL A 106 -1.66 -4.30 -12.69
CA VAL A 106 -2.49 -5.43 -13.12
C VAL A 106 -1.71 -6.74 -13.25
N ILE A 107 -0.48 -6.70 -13.78
CA ILE A 107 0.39 -7.89 -13.80
C ILE A 107 0.72 -8.33 -12.35
N SER A 108 1.11 -7.40 -11.48
CA SER A 108 1.39 -7.69 -10.06
C SER A 108 0.21 -8.31 -9.31
N MET A 109 -1.03 -7.91 -9.64
CA MET A 109 -2.25 -8.55 -9.13
C MET A 109 -2.40 -9.99 -9.63
N TYR A 110 -2.27 -10.22 -10.95
CA TYR A 110 -2.37 -11.56 -11.53
C TYR A 110 -1.30 -12.51 -10.97
N GLU A 111 -0.04 -12.08 -10.96
CA GLU A 111 1.09 -12.89 -10.48
C GLU A 111 0.92 -13.26 -9.01
N HIS A 112 0.46 -12.33 -8.17
CA HIS A 112 0.18 -12.62 -6.78
C HIS A 112 -0.91 -13.68 -6.63
N CYS A 113 -2.08 -13.49 -7.24
CA CYS A 113 -3.16 -14.47 -7.10
C CYS A 113 -2.81 -15.84 -7.73
N LYS A 114 -2.03 -15.88 -8.83
CA LYS A 114 -1.70 -17.14 -9.53
C LYS A 114 -0.53 -17.89 -8.89
N THR A 115 0.53 -17.18 -8.48
CA THR A 115 1.81 -17.81 -8.07
C THR A 115 2.05 -17.80 -6.56
N ASN A 116 1.40 -16.91 -5.80
CA ASN A 116 1.72 -16.75 -4.39
C ASN A 116 1.28 -17.99 -3.57
N PRO A 117 2.21 -18.67 -2.86
CA PRO A 117 1.86 -19.86 -2.08
C PRO A 117 0.94 -19.56 -0.89
N LEU A 118 1.09 -18.37 -0.30
CA LEU A 118 0.31 -17.92 0.85
C LEU A 118 -1.12 -17.53 0.44
N HIS A 119 -1.31 -16.89 -0.72
CA HIS A 119 -2.64 -16.70 -1.31
C HIS A 119 -3.34 -18.06 -1.54
N SER A 120 -2.64 -19.02 -2.16
CA SER A 120 -3.16 -20.38 -2.38
C SER A 120 -3.51 -21.10 -1.06
N TRP A 121 -2.72 -20.87 -0.01
CA TRP A 121 -3.01 -21.37 1.34
C TRP A 121 -4.25 -20.70 1.95
N PHE A 122 -4.45 -19.38 1.76
CA PHE A 122 -5.66 -18.69 2.22
C PHE A 122 -6.93 -19.20 1.52
N LEU A 123 -6.91 -19.38 0.20
CA LEU A 123 -8.01 -19.98 -0.55
C LEU A 123 -8.44 -21.33 0.05
N LYS A 124 -7.47 -22.21 0.27
CA LYS A 124 -7.71 -23.56 0.81
C LYS A 124 -8.21 -23.56 2.26
N ASN A 125 -7.56 -22.81 3.15
CA ASN A 125 -7.74 -22.96 4.60
C ASN A 125 -8.71 -21.94 5.22
N LYS A 126 -8.85 -20.74 4.63
CA LYS A 126 -9.74 -19.67 5.13
C LYS A 126 -11.06 -19.61 4.37
N PHE A 127 -11.04 -19.89 3.06
CA PHE A 127 -12.21 -19.74 2.18
C PHE A 127 -12.78 -21.08 1.69
N SER A 128 -12.23 -22.21 2.14
CA SER A 128 -12.65 -23.58 1.77
C SER A 128 -12.65 -23.85 0.25
N GLN A 129 -11.82 -23.14 -0.51
CA GLN A 129 -11.66 -23.34 -1.95
C GLN A 129 -10.46 -24.28 -2.20
N PRO A 130 -10.68 -25.57 -2.55
CA PRO A 130 -9.61 -26.56 -2.64
C PRO A 130 -8.65 -26.33 -3.82
N HIS A 131 -9.06 -25.52 -4.79
CA HIS A 131 -8.30 -25.18 -6.00
C HIS A 131 -8.28 -23.67 -6.18
N ASN A 132 -7.17 -23.15 -6.70
CA ASN A 132 -7.06 -21.75 -7.09
C ASN A 132 -7.87 -21.52 -8.39
N PRO A 133 -8.94 -20.71 -8.38
CA PRO A 133 -9.78 -20.49 -9.56
C PRO A 133 -9.17 -19.52 -10.58
N MET A 134 -7.96 -18.99 -10.34
CA MET A 134 -7.25 -18.10 -11.28
C MET A 134 -6.94 -18.79 -12.62
N PRO A 135 -7.33 -18.19 -13.77
CA PRO A 135 -7.00 -18.69 -15.10
C PRO A 135 -5.50 -18.91 -15.32
N ASP A 136 -5.16 -19.87 -16.18
CA ASP A 136 -3.76 -20.30 -16.40
C ASP A 136 -2.89 -19.28 -17.13
N THR A 137 -3.51 -18.27 -17.76
CA THR A 137 -2.80 -17.17 -18.39
C THR A 137 -3.41 -15.82 -18.01
N LEU A 138 -2.57 -14.78 -17.99
CA LEU A 138 -2.99 -13.39 -17.86
C LEU A 138 -4.05 -13.04 -18.91
N SER A 139 -3.87 -13.48 -20.16
CA SER A 139 -4.82 -13.24 -21.26
C SER A 139 -6.22 -13.76 -20.96
N GLN A 140 -6.36 -14.98 -20.46
CA GLN A 140 -7.68 -15.54 -20.09
C GLN A 140 -8.34 -14.76 -18.95
N TRP A 141 -7.55 -14.31 -17.96
CA TRP A 141 -8.07 -13.52 -16.83
C TRP A 141 -8.55 -12.14 -17.26
N ILE A 142 -7.76 -11.40 -18.03
CA ILE A 142 -8.13 -10.09 -18.56
C ILE A 142 -9.35 -10.20 -19.50
N HIS A 143 -9.36 -11.18 -20.40
CA HIS A 143 -10.47 -11.40 -21.31
C HIS A 143 -11.78 -11.75 -20.57
N ALA A 144 -11.70 -12.51 -19.47
CA ALA A 144 -12.87 -12.83 -18.66
C ALA A 144 -13.45 -11.59 -17.96
N TRP A 145 -12.60 -10.70 -17.42
CA TRP A 145 -13.03 -9.42 -16.82
C TRP A 145 -13.61 -8.45 -17.86
N LYS A 146 -13.02 -8.39 -19.05
CA LYS A 146 -13.54 -7.59 -20.17
C LYS A 146 -14.92 -8.04 -20.64
N ASN A 147 -15.14 -9.35 -20.74
CA ASN A 147 -16.41 -9.90 -21.22
C ASN A 147 -17.52 -9.89 -20.15
N ASN A 148 -17.15 -9.98 -18.86
CA ASN A 148 -18.10 -10.01 -17.74
C ASN A 148 -17.70 -9.01 -16.65
N PRO A 149 -17.72 -7.69 -16.95
CA PRO A 149 -17.28 -6.67 -16.02
C PRO A 149 -18.21 -6.63 -14.81
N THR A 150 -17.65 -6.87 -13.63
CA THR A 150 -18.33 -6.71 -12.35
C THR A 150 -17.44 -5.87 -11.45
N PHE A 151 -18.00 -4.99 -10.63
CA PHE A 151 -17.21 -4.23 -9.67
C PHE A 151 -17.00 -5.06 -8.39
N GLY A 152 -18.03 -5.78 -7.93
CA GLY A 152 -17.91 -6.72 -6.80
C GLY A 152 -17.49 -6.05 -5.48
N SER A 153 -17.09 -6.86 -4.51
CA SER A 153 -16.60 -6.42 -3.20
C SER A 153 -15.11 -6.11 -3.22
N TYR A 154 -14.62 -5.29 -2.30
CA TYR A 154 -13.18 -5.23 -1.96
C TYR A 154 -12.69 -6.51 -1.26
N ALA A 155 -13.59 -7.33 -0.73
CA ALA A 155 -13.27 -8.62 -0.14
C ALA A 155 -12.87 -9.63 -1.25
N ILE A 156 -11.59 -10.00 -1.27
CA ILE A 156 -10.96 -10.87 -2.28
C ILE A 156 -11.70 -12.21 -2.44
N ASP A 157 -12.21 -12.78 -1.36
CA ASP A 157 -12.95 -14.05 -1.34
C ASP A 157 -14.34 -13.99 -1.97
N GLN A 158 -14.89 -12.78 -2.14
CA GLN A 158 -16.18 -12.53 -2.78
C GLN A 158 -16.04 -12.09 -4.25
N ALA A 159 -14.82 -11.82 -4.71
CA ALA A 159 -14.54 -11.44 -6.08
C ALA A 159 -14.46 -12.68 -7.00
N PRO A 160 -14.81 -12.54 -8.30
CA PRO A 160 -14.43 -13.50 -9.33
C PRO A 160 -12.97 -13.92 -9.23
N PHE A 161 -12.71 -15.21 -9.41
CA PHE A 161 -11.38 -15.83 -9.28
C PHE A 161 -10.75 -15.71 -7.88
N ALA A 162 -11.55 -15.37 -6.85
CA ALA A 162 -11.09 -15.18 -5.47
C ALA A 162 -9.82 -14.31 -5.37
N CYS A 163 -9.75 -13.27 -6.21
CA CYS A 163 -8.58 -12.44 -6.48
C CYS A 163 -8.99 -10.96 -6.56
N TYR A 164 -8.01 -10.06 -6.59
CA TYR A 164 -8.24 -8.66 -6.90
C TYR A 164 -9.01 -8.45 -8.20
N ASN A 165 -9.81 -7.40 -8.23
CA ASN A 165 -10.51 -6.93 -9.42
C ASN A 165 -9.62 -5.91 -10.15
N PRO A 166 -9.19 -6.14 -11.41
CA PRO A 166 -8.30 -5.24 -12.13
C PRO A 166 -9.00 -3.99 -12.69
N ILE A 167 -10.32 -3.90 -12.63
CA ILE A 167 -11.08 -2.78 -13.21
C ILE A 167 -10.93 -1.54 -12.32
N ASN A 168 -10.07 -0.62 -12.76
CA ASN A 168 -9.77 0.67 -12.14
C ASN A 168 -9.57 0.61 -10.60
N LEU A 169 -8.76 -0.35 -10.12
CA LEU A 169 -8.64 -0.63 -8.68
C LEU A 169 -8.10 0.56 -7.87
N GLN A 170 -7.10 1.27 -8.39
CA GLN A 170 -6.49 2.40 -7.69
C GLN A 170 -7.50 3.55 -7.53
N THR A 171 -8.27 3.84 -8.58
CA THR A 171 -9.35 4.82 -8.60
C THR A 171 -10.47 4.43 -7.66
N ARG A 172 -10.95 3.18 -7.72
CA ARG A 172 -12.01 2.67 -6.84
C ARG A 172 -11.72 2.88 -5.36
N ARG A 173 -10.48 2.56 -4.94
CA ARG A 173 -10.00 2.74 -3.56
C ARG A 173 -10.07 4.20 -3.09
N LEU A 174 -10.19 5.16 -4.00
CA LEU A 174 -10.28 6.60 -3.76
C LEU A 174 -11.66 7.21 -4.07
N THR A 175 -12.67 6.46 -4.54
CA THR A 175 -14.00 7.03 -4.89
C THR A 175 -15.15 6.69 -3.93
N CYS A 176 -15.00 5.71 -3.04
CA CYS A 176 -16.08 5.28 -2.14
C CYS A 176 -16.60 6.39 -1.20
N SER A 177 -17.91 6.45 -1.06
CA SER A 177 -18.63 7.32 -0.12
C SER A 177 -18.76 6.77 1.30
N SER A 178 -18.63 5.45 1.48
CA SER A 178 -18.65 4.79 2.80
C SER A 178 -17.81 3.51 2.84
N GLU A 179 -17.58 2.97 4.05
CA GLU A 179 -16.86 1.71 4.30
C GLU A 179 -17.35 0.52 3.45
N ASN A 180 -18.66 0.42 3.21
CA ASN A 180 -19.27 -0.67 2.45
C ASN A 180 -19.62 -0.28 1.00
N ASP A 181 -19.25 0.92 0.56
CA ASP A 181 -19.53 1.39 -0.78
C ASP A 181 -18.62 0.69 -1.79
N ASN A 182 -19.24 -0.15 -2.61
CA ASN A 182 -18.64 -0.78 -3.78
C ASN A 182 -19.24 -0.09 -5.02
N PRO A 183 -18.74 1.11 -5.39
CA PRO A 183 -19.37 1.92 -6.42
C PRO A 183 -19.35 1.19 -7.77
N ARG A 184 -20.52 1.11 -8.42
CA ARG A 184 -20.69 0.51 -9.75
C ARG A 184 -20.11 1.35 -10.90
N SER A 185 -19.71 2.57 -10.58
CA SER A 185 -19.10 3.54 -11.50
C SER A 185 -18.13 4.39 -10.69
N VAL A 186 -16.90 4.56 -11.19
CA VAL A 186 -15.93 5.47 -10.60
C VAL A 186 -15.86 6.77 -11.38
N THR A 187 -15.81 7.89 -10.66
CA THR A 187 -15.51 9.22 -11.19
C THR A 187 -14.04 9.52 -10.90
N VAL A 188 -13.22 9.62 -11.94
CA VAL A 188 -11.78 9.87 -11.79
C VAL A 188 -11.51 11.21 -11.11
N GLU A 189 -12.40 12.19 -11.30
CA GLU A 189 -12.39 13.50 -10.66
C GLU A 189 -12.49 13.39 -9.13
N THR A 190 -13.31 12.47 -8.63
CA THR A 190 -13.43 12.19 -7.18
C THR A 190 -12.18 11.51 -6.64
N ALA A 191 -11.61 10.55 -7.39
CA ALA A 191 -10.36 9.91 -6.99
C ALA A 191 -9.19 10.89 -6.98
N VAL A 192 -9.08 11.76 -8.00
CA VAL A 192 -8.09 12.84 -8.07
C VAL A 192 -8.29 13.82 -6.92
N THR A 193 -9.52 14.23 -6.61
CA THR A 193 -9.80 15.12 -5.47
C THR A 193 -9.33 14.51 -4.15
N ASN A 194 -9.66 13.24 -3.90
CA ASN A 194 -9.29 12.54 -2.66
C ASN A 194 -7.78 12.24 -2.59
N MET A 195 -7.13 11.98 -3.73
CA MET A 195 -5.66 11.89 -3.84
C MET A 195 -4.99 13.24 -3.54
N GLN A 196 -5.53 14.35 -4.04
CA GLN A 196 -4.97 15.68 -3.79
C GLN A 196 -5.10 16.11 -2.32
N SER A 197 -6.07 15.61 -1.57
CA SER A 197 -6.15 15.79 -0.11
C SER A 197 -5.22 14.89 0.71
N ALA A 198 -4.52 13.93 0.09
CA ALA A 198 -3.48 13.19 0.79
C ALA A 198 -2.27 14.08 1.11
N SER A 199 -1.67 13.85 2.27
CA SER A 199 -0.45 14.54 2.73
C SER A 199 0.78 14.04 2.00
N VAL A 200 0.79 12.78 1.60
CA VAL A 200 1.85 12.16 0.79
C VAL A 200 1.21 11.29 -0.30
N VAL A 201 1.63 11.54 -1.53
CA VAL A 201 1.36 10.72 -2.71
C VAL A 201 2.69 10.15 -3.16
N GLY A 202 2.86 8.84 -3.15
CA GLY A 202 4.10 8.18 -3.56
C GLY A 202 3.91 7.22 -4.75
N LEU A 203 5.02 6.81 -5.37
CA LEU A 203 5.05 5.95 -6.56
C LEU A 203 5.97 4.75 -6.31
N VAL A 204 5.54 3.55 -6.69
CA VAL A 204 6.40 2.35 -6.69
C VAL A 204 7.62 2.53 -7.59
N GLU A 205 7.43 3.22 -8.71
CA GLU A 205 8.45 3.58 -9.68
C GLU A 205 9.49 4.59 -9.16
N ALA A 206 9.26 5.19 -7.99
CA ALA A 206 10.15 6.13 -7.30
C ALA A 206 10.07 5.88 -5.77
N TYR A 207 10.24 4.62 -5.38
CA TYR A 207 9.96 4.17 -4.02
C TYR A 207 10.85 4.83 -2.96
N HIS A 208 12.16 4.93 -3.21
CA HIS A 208 13.09 5.59 -2.28
C HIS A 208 12.75 7.08 -2.13
N GLU A 209 12.51 7.77 -3.23
CA GLU A 209 12.05 9.16 -3.26
C GLU A 209 10.70 9.33 -2.51
N SER A 210 9.83 8.33 -2.56
CA SER A 210 8.54 8.32 -1.83
C SER A 210 8.75 8.20 -0.32
N ILE A 211 9.69 7.37 0.14
CA ILE A 211 10.10 7.30 1.56
C ILE A 211 10.68 8.64 2.04
N CYS A 212 11.52 9.26 1.22
CA CYS A 212 12.05 10.59 1.48
C CYS A 212 10.96 11.66 1.57
N LEU A 213 9.91 11.56 0.73
CA LEU A 213 8.76 12.45 0.80
C LEU A 213 7.92 12.21 2.07
N VAL A 214 7.79 10.96 2.54
CA VAL A 214 7.17 10.68 3.86
C VAL A 214 7.95 11.34 4.98
N ALA A 215 9.28 11.21 5.01
CA ALA A 215 10.09 11.87 6.04
C ALA A 215 9.94 13.41 5.98
N ALA A 216 10.04 13.99 4.79
CA ALA A 216 9.87 15.42 4.56
C ALA A 216 8.52 15.98 5.07
N GLN A 217 7.43 15.24 4.87
CA GLN A 217 6.07 15.68 5.22
C GLN A 217 5.62 15.28 6.64
N VAL A 218 6.06 14.14 7.16
CA VAL A 218 5.63 13.63 8.48
C VAL A 218 6.64 13.97 9.58
N LEU A 219 7.94 13.78 9.33
CA LEU A 219 9.01 14.10 10.30
C LEU A 219 9.51 15.54 10.19
N GLN A 220 9.07 16.29 9.18
CA GLN A 220 9.49 17.69 8.92
C GLN A 220 11.03 17.85 8.80
N SER A 221 11.71 16.74 8.48
CA SER A 221 13.16 16.59 8.39
C SER A 221 13.51 15.57 7.30
N LEU A 222 14.76 15.57 6.83
CA LEU A 222 15.20 14.75 5.71
C LEU A 222 16.37 13.85 6.16
N PRO A 223 16.25 12.51 6.07
CA PRO A 223 17.35 11.58 6.36
C PRO A 223 18.54 11.80 5.42
N SER A 224 19.75 11.47 5.85
CA SER A 224 20.96 11.60 5.01
C SER A 224 20.86 10.83 3.70
N HIS A 225 20.21 9.66 3.71
CA HIS A 225 20.01 8.85 2.50
C HIS A 225 19.12 9.48 1.43
N CYS A 226 18.40 10.55 1.76
CA CYS A 226 17.55 11.28 0.84
C CYS A 226 18.27 12.41 0.08
N HIS A 227 19.58 12.24 -0.16
CA HIS A 227 20.38 13.14 -0.99
C HIS A 227 20.90 12.42 -2.23
N CYS A 228 20.26 12.61 -3.37
CA CYS A 228 20.50 11.84 -4.59
C CYS A 228 21.77 12.20 -5.36
N GLU A 229 22.47 13.28 -4.95
CA GLU A 229 23.77 13.69 -5.51
C GLU A 229 24.94 13.17 -4.65
N ASP A 230 24.68 12.78 -3.39
CA ASP A 230 25.59 12.00 -2.56
C ASP A 230 25.32 10.51 -2.79
N SER A 231 26.12 9.90 -3.66
CA SER A 231 25.99 8.49 -4.04
C SER A 231 26.08 7.53 -2.85
N ASP A 232 26.93 7.82 -1.86
CA ASP A 232 27.17 6.91 -0.73
C ASP A 232 26.02 7.01 0.28
N ALA A 233 25.56 8.23 0.56
CA ALA A 233 24.37 8.43 1.37
C ALA A 233 23.13 7.83 0.69
N TRP A 234 22.90 8.10 -0.60
CA TRP A 234 21.78 7.56 -1.38
C TRP A 234 21.73 6.03 -1.37
N GLN A 235 22.87 5.37 -1.55
CA GLN A 235 22.96 3.91 -1.52
C GLN A 235 22.89 3.31 -0.10
N SER A 236 22.96 4.12 0.95
CA SER A 236 22.83 3.63 2.33
C SER A 236 21.41 3.23 2.69
N PHE A 237 20.38 3.75 2.00
CA PHE A 237 19.01 3.28 2.17
C PHE A 237 18.86 1.84 1.69
N LYS A 238 18.33 0.98 2.56
CA LYS A 238 17.99 -0.42 2.25
C LYS A 238 16.48 -0.56 2.28
N ALA A 239 15.86 -0.26 1.15
CA ALA A 239 14.42 -0.39 0.95
C ALA A 239 13.96 -1.80 1.33
N THR A 240 12.90 -1.91 2.14
CA THR A 240 12.28 -3.21 2.43
C THR A 240 11.69 -3.78 1.14
N HIS A 241 11.97 -5.05 0.83
CA HIS A 241 11.46 -5.70 -0.38
C HIS A 241 10.54 -6.88 -0.04
N GLU A 242 9.29 -6.56 0.31
CA GLU A 242 8.26 -7.57 0.55
C GLU A 242 7.59 -8.01 -0.75
N ASP A 243 8.11 -9.10 -1.33
CA ASP A 243 7.51 -9.79 -2.47
C ASP A 243 6.52 -10.89 -2.06
N HIS A 244 6.49 -11.30 -0.79
CA HIS A 244 5.74 -12.44 -0.25
C HIS A 244 5.96 -13.77 -1.00
N GLY A 245 7.12 -13.95 -1.65
CA GLY A 245 7.44 -15.12 -2.45
C GLY A 245 6.66 -15.22 -3.78
N ASN A 246 6.26 -14.09 -4.38
CA ASN A 246 5.74 -14.12 -5.77
C ASN A 246 6.87 -14.52 -6.73
N ALA A 247 6.62 -15.43 -7.66
CA ALA A 247 7.67 -15.95 -8.54
C ALA A 247 8.09 -14.99 -9.68
N HIS A 248 7.40 -13.84 -9.83
CA HIS A 248 7.67 -12.77 -10.80
C HIS A 248 8.11 -13.26 -12.20
N GLN A 249 7.21 -14.02 -12.83
CA GLN A 249 7.44 -14.76 -14.08
C GLN A 249 7.03 -13.99 -15.35
N LEU A 250 6.27 -12.89 -15.23
CA LEU A 250 5.74 -12.14 -16.37
C LEU A 250 6.40 -10.76 -16.50
N SER A 251 7.26 -10.61 -17.51
CA SER A 251 7.71 -9.28 -17.95
C SER A 251 6.59 -8.56 -18.71
N LEU A 252 6.45 -7.25 -18.48
CA LEU A 252 5.64 -6.36 -19.33
C LEU A 252 5.95 -6.49 -20.84
N ARG A 253 7.19 -6.88 -21.18
CA ARG A 253 7.63 -7.05 -22.58
C ARG A 253 7.19 -8.37 -23.21
N GLU A 254 6.79 -9.35 -22.41
CA GLU A 254 6.37 -10.68 -22.87
C GLU A 254 4.85 -10.75 -23.06
N VAL A 255 4.10 -9.82 -22.45
CA VAL A 255 2.65 -9.76 -22.63
C VAL A 255 2.32 -9.21 -24.02
N ARG A 256 1.53 -9.99 -24.76
CA ARG A 256 0.98 -9.65 -26.06
C ARG A 256 0.32 -8.26 -26.09
N ALA A 257 0.58 -7.51 -27.16
CA ALA A 257 0.06 -6.16 -27.34
C ALA A 257 -1.48 -6.09 -27.29
N GLU A 258 -2.18 -7.10 -27.81
CA GLU A 258 -3.65 -7.15 -27.78
C GLU A 258 -4.17 -7.28 -26.33
N VAL A 259 -3.48 -8.07 -25.49
CA VAL A 259 -3.82 -8.23 -24.07
C VAL A 259 -3.51 -6.94 -23.30
N MET A 260 -2.41 -6.25 -23.63
CA MET A 260 -2.10 -4.94 -23.04
C MET A 260 -3.15 -3.88 -23.38
N GLN A 261 -3.71 -3.86 -24.60
CA GLN A 261 -4.84 -2.99 -24.94
C GLN A 261 -6.11 -3.32 -24.14
N GLU A 262 -6.36 -4.59 -23.83
CA GLU A 262 -7.46 -4.97 -22.93
C GLU A 262 -7.17 -4.51 -21.48
N VAL A 263 -5.94 -4.63 -21.00
CA VAL A 263 -5.53 -4.07 -19.69
C VAL A 263 -5.75 -2.56 -19.64
N ASP A 264 -5.31 -1.81 -20.66
CA ASP A 264 -5.52 -0.37 -20.75
C ASP A 264 -7.01 -0.01 -20.62
N ALA A 265 -7.88 -0.70 -21.37
CA ALA A 265 -9.32 -0.49 -21.34
C ALA A 265 -9.97 -0.81 -19.98
N LEU A 266 -9.42 -1.75 -19.20
CA LEU A 266 -9.86 -2.02 -17.82
C LEU A 266 -9.30 -0.98 -16.81
N THR A 267 -8.24 -0.24 -17.17
CA THR A 267 -7.51 0.68 -16.27
C THR A 267 -7.45 2.13 -16.77
N ASP A 268 -8.41 2.57 -17.59
CA ASP A 268 -8.45 3.92 -18.18
C ASP A 268 -8.52 5.04 -17.11
N ALA A 269 -9.38 4.89 -16.10
CA ALA A 269 -9.46 5.83 -14.99
C ALA A 269 -8.22 5.75 -14.09
N ASP A 270 -7.67 4.55 -13.86
CA ASP A 270 -6.41 4.37 -13.14
C ASP A 270 -5.22 5.02 -13.87
N SER A 271 -5.22 5.04 -15.21
CA SER A 271 -4.20 5.69 -16.03
C SER A 271 -4.29 7.21 -15.92
N THR A 272 -5.50 7.76 -15.98
CA THR A 272 -5.76 9.18 -15.77
C THR A 272 -5.39 9.63 -14.34
N LEU A 273 -5.75 8.83 -13.33
CA LEU A 273 -5.40 9.08 -11.93
C LEU A 273 -3.89 8.97 -11.68
N TYR A 274 -3.22 7.96 -12.25
CA TYR A 274 -1.78 7.77 -12.12
C TYR A 274 -1.00 8.94 -12.72
N LYS A 275 -1.41 9.47 -13.89
CA LYS A 275 -0.81 10.69 -14.45
C LYS A 275 -0.94 11.88 -13.49
N ALA A 276 -2.13 12.13 -12.93
CA ALA A 276 -2.35 13.19 -11.95
C ALA A 276 -1.56 12.97 -10.63
N ALA A 277 -1.40 11.73 -10.19
CA ALA A 277 -0.60 11.38 -9.02
C ALA A 277 0.90 11.59 -9.25
N LEU A 278 1.39 11.29 -10.46
CA LEU A 278 2.78 11.49 -10.86
C LEU A 278 3.11 12.99 -10.97
N GLU A 279 2.24 13.80 -11.58
CA GLU A 279 2.36 15.27 -11.58
C GLU A 279 2.41 15.84 -10.15
N ARG A 280 1.52 15.38 -9.27
CA ARG A 280 1.50 15.78 -7.86
C ARG A 280 2.78 15.37 -7.13
N PHE A 281 3.25 14.14 -7.32
CA PHE A 281 4.49 13.63 -6.75
C PHE A 281 5.70 14.48 -7.14
N LEU A 282 5.88 14.81 -8.42
CA LEU A 282 6.99 15.65 -8.87
C LEU A 282 6.96 17.05 -8.25
N LYS A 283 5.77 17.64 -8.14
CA LYS A 283 5.57 18.96 -7.49
C LYS A 283 5.91 18.92 -6.00
N ASP A 284 5.50 17.86 -5.30
CA ASP A 284 5.75 17.68 -3.86
C ASP A 284 7.24 17.39 -3.57
N ILE A 285 7.89 16.59 -4.43
CA ILE A 285 9.35 16.40 -4.43
C ILE A 285 10.06 17.75 -4.58
N GLU A 286 9.71 18.57 -5.59
CA GLU A 286 10.34 19.88 -5.75
C GLU A 286 10.10 20.84 -4.58
N ALA A 287 8.95 20.75 -3.92
CA ALA A 287 8.68 21.52 -2.71
C ALA A 287 9.58 21.06 -1.55
N ALA A 288 9.78 19.76 -1.38
CA ALA A 288 10.73 19.20 -0.42
C ALA A 288 12.18 19.56 -0.75
N GLU A 289 12.61 19.44 -2.02
CA GLU A 289 13.96 19.79 -2.46
C GLU A 289 14.30 21.26 -2.17
N ARG A 290 13.37 22.19 -2.48
CA ARG A 290 13.51 23.62 -2.13
C ARG A 290 13.55 23.85 -0.62
N ARG A 291 12.69 23.16 0.14
CA ARG A 291 12.61 23.32 1.61
C ARG A 291 13.88 22.88 2.33
N PHE A 292 14.45 21.74 1.93
CA PHE A 292 15.61 21.15 2.58
C PHE A 292 16.94 21.46 1.87
N SER A 293 16.91 22.24 0.79
CA SER A 293 18.09 22.58 -0.04
C SER A 293 18.90 21.34 -0.46
N THR A 294 18.21 20.23 -0.69
CA THR A 294 18.77 18.89 -0.92
C THR A 294 18.03 18.25 -2.07
N ARG A 295 18.75 17.69 -3.06
CA ARG A 295 18.14 16.98 -4.18
C ARG A 295 17.73 15.58 -3.76
N ILE A 296 16.46 15.24 -3.96
CA ILE A 296 15.85 13.95 -3.57
C ILE A 296 15.66 13.07 -4.80
N LEU A 297 15.32 13.65 -5.96
CA LEU A 297 14.98 12.91 -7.17
C LEU A 297 16.08 13.03 -8.23
N CYS A 298 16.82 11.93 -8.44
CA CYS A 298 17.87 11.82 -9.46
C CYS A 298 17.41 12.34 -10.84
N PRO A 299 18.25 13.10 -11.59
CA PRO A 299 17.89 13.63 -12.90
C PRO A 299 17.36 12.57 -13.89
N GLY A 300 17.99 11.39 -13.95
CA GLY A 300 17.53 10.29 -14.82
C GLY A 300 16.17 9.70 -14.41
N ARG A 301 15.89 9.60 -13.11
CA ARG A 301 14.57 9.17 -12.61
C ARG A 301 13.51 10.23 -12.91
N ARG A 302 13.84 11.51 -12.70
CA ARG A 302 12.99 12.67 -13.02
C ARG A 302 12.54 12.65 -14.48
N GLN A 303 13.49 12.50 -15.41
CA GLN A 303 13.19 12.41 -16.84
C GLN A 303 12.25 11.23 -17.14
N MET A 304 12.57 10.02 -16.67
CA MET A 304 11.77 8.82 -16.91
C MET A 304 10.33 8.92 -16.35
N LEU A 305 10.11 9.68 -15.28
CA LEU A 305 8.77 9.98 -14.76
C LEU A 305 8.06 11.03 -15.62
N GLN A 306 8.74 12.10 -16.01
CA GLN A 306 8.16 13.15 -16.87
C GLN A 306 7.72 12.61 -18.23
N GLU A 307 8.47 11.66 -18.81
CA GLU A 307 8.11 10.96 -20.05
C GLU A 307 6.82 10.11 -19.94
N GLN A 308 6.35 9.77 -18.73
CA GLN A 308 5.08 9.04 -18.52
C GLN A 308 3.86 9.96 -18.38
N ILE A 309 4.05 11.28 -18.24
CA ILE A 309 2.94 12.26 -18.22
C ILE A 309 2.43 12.51 -19.64
N LEU A 310 3.33 12.51 -20.62
CA LEU A 310 3.08 12.77 -22.04
C LEU A 310 2.18 11.70 -22.70
#